data_AF-A0A0L0FYQ7-F1
#
_entry.id   AF-A0A0L0FYQ7-F1
#
_cell.length_a   1.000
_cell.length_b   1.000
_cell.length_c   1.000
_cell.angle_alpha   90.00
_cell.angle_beta   90.00
_cell.angle_gamma   90.00
#
_symmetry.space_group_name_H-M   'P 1'
#
loop_
_entity.id
_entity.type
_entity.pdbx_description
1 polymer ?
#
loop_
_entity_poly.entity_id
_entity_poly.type
_entity_poly.pdbx_seq_one_letter_code
_entity_poly.pdbx_strand_id
1 'polypeptide(L)'
;MPIPENLVVYNTITRKFLNWFRPNYDFDQHTNLKANNDNLREILLAIQSDDLCRYFNELAYGIQIPGPDDRPTLKRANGILFDKKAISWYMRRNNEWDLVDEKGNPTISLALNNMIKQVAPWELRGEGLTVHLIERLDDRADPSTLILECMFTANGQTSRDDQLKTDYSRSALTSIVAPDEFEARGSVPDIAIIGL
;
A
#
# COMPACT_ATOMS: atom_id res chain seq x y z
N MET A 1 26.71 6.68 -0.94
CA MET A 1 25.78 7.47 -1.76
C MET A 1 24.50 7.64 -0.95
N PRO A 2 24.02 8.86 -0.68
CA PRO A 2 22.80 9.05 0.09
C PRO A 2 21.61 8.41 -0.63
N ILE A 3 20.72 7.81 0.15
CA ILE A 3 19.50 7.17 -0.34
C ILE A 3 18.51 8.30 -0.69
N PRO A 4 18.02 8.44 -1.94
CA PRO A 4 17.03 9.46 -2.27
C PRO A 4 15.77 9.32 -1.39
N GLU A 5 15.14 10.44 -1.01
CA GLU A 5 14.07 10.49 0.01
C GLU A 5 12.90 9.52 -0.24
N ASN A 6 12.54 9.28 -1.50
CA ASN A 6 11.51 8.31 -1.88
C ASN A 6 11.86 6.86 -1.48
N LEU A 7 13.16 6.52 -1.43
CA LEU A 7 13.62 5.21 -0.98
C LEU A 7 13.56 5.07 0.54
N VAL A 8 13.51 6.16 1.31
CA VAL A 8 13.28 6.10 2.77
C VAL A 8 11.87 5.56 3.04
N VAL A 9 10.87 6.08 2.33
CA VAL A 9 9.47 5.60 2.45
C VAL A 9 9.36 4.14 2.01
N TYR A 10 9.99 3.77 0.89
CA TYR A 10 9.97 2.38 0.41
C TYR A 10 10.65 1.44 1.39
N ASN A 11 11.75 1.88 2.00
CA ASN A 11 12.46 1.12 3.00
C ASN A 11 11.57 0.88 4.24
N THR A 12 10.92 1.92 4.75
CA THR A 12 10.01 1.83 5.89
C THR A 12 8.86 0.87 5.62
N ILE A 13 8.18 0.99 4.47
CA ILE A 13 7.08 0.10 4.09
C ILE A 13 7.56 -1.34 3.98
N THR A 14 8.67 -1.56 3.27
CA THR A 14 9.21 -2.90 3.07
C THR A 14 9.64 -3.52 4.39
N ARG A 15 10.22 -2.75 5.32
CA ARG A 15 10.53 -3.23 6.68
C ARG A 15 9.30 -3.63 7.47
N LYS A 16 8.22 -2.84 7.41
CA LYS A 16 6.95 -3.21 8.07
C LYS A 16 6.48 -4.58 7.59
N PHE A 17 6.52 -4.81 6.28
CA PHE A 17 6.21 -6.11 5.71
C PHE A 17 7.19 -7.21 6.15
N LEU A 18 8.50 -6.97 6.08
CA LEU A 18 9.50 -7.97 6.45
C LEU A 18 9.43 -8.35 7.94
N ASN A 19 9.19 -7.38 8.83
CA ASN A 19 8.95 -7.62 10.25
C ASN A 19 7.68 -8.45 10.48
N TRP A 20 6.62 -8.22 9.69
CA TRP A 20 5.43 -9.08 9.72
C TRP A 20 5.73 -10.50 9.21
N PHE A 21 6.50 -10.62 8.12
CA PHE A 21 6.82 -11.90 7.48
C PHE A 21 7.78 -12.77 8.32
N ARG A 22 8.74 -12.15 9.00
CA ARG A 22 9.75 -12.80 9.85
C ARG A 22 9.96 -11.97 11.13
N PRO A 23 9.03 -12.04 12.10
CA PRO A 23 9.08 -11.20 13.31
C PRO A 23 10.30 -11.46 14.22
N ASN A 24 10.92 -12.64 14.10
CA ASN A 24 12.09 -13.01 14.88
C ASN A 24 13.42 -12.61 14.21
N TYR A 25 13.38 -11.98 13.03
CA TYR A 25 14.57 -11.52 12.33
C TYR A 25 14.71 -10.01 12.50
N ASP A 26 15.85 -9.56 13.03
CA ASP A 26 16.15 -8.14 13.12
C ASP A 26 16.47 -7.60 11.72
N PHE A 27 15.54 -6.90 11.08
CA PHE A 27 15.81 -6.27 9.80
C PHE A 27 16.59 -4.96 9.93
N ASP A 28 16.59 -4.33 11.11
CA ASP A 28 17.21 -3.02 11.36
C ASP A 28 18.73 -3.09 11.37
N GLN A 29 19.31 -4.29 11.55
CA GLN A 29 20.72 -4.56 11.29
C GLN A 29 21.15 -4.25 9.83
N HIS A 30 20.21 -4.26 8.87
CA HIS A 30 20.51 -3.99 7.45
C HIS A 30 20.26 -2.52 7.11
N THR A 31 21.30 -1.72 6.95
CA THR A 31 21.15 -0.31 6.54
C THR A 31 20.60 -0.14 5.11
N ASN A 32 20.77 -1.14 4.25
CA ASN A 32 20.26 -1.16 2.88
C ASN A 32 19.75 -2.55 2.50
N LEU A 33 18.44 -2.66 2.24
CA LEU A 33 17.81 -3.93 1.89
C LEU A 33 18.24 -4.50 0.50
N LYS A 34 18.93 -3.69 -0.33
CA LYS A 34 19.55 -4.16 -1.59
C LYS A 34 21.00 -4.60 -1.41
N ALA A 35 21.60 -4.44 -0.23
CA ALA A 35 22.97 -4.87 0.01
C ALA A 35 23.14 -6.37 -0.27
N ASN A 36 24.34 -6.78 -0.65
CA ASN A 36 24.66 -8.18 -0.89
C ASN A 36 24.90 -8.89 0.45
N ASN A 37 23.81 -9.27 1.12
CA ASN A 37 23.80 -10.03 2.37
C ASN A 37 23.05 -11.35 2.12
N ASP A 38 23.73 -12.47 2.32
CA ASP A 38 23.21 -13.80 1.97
C ASP A 38 21.95 -14.15 2.78
N ASN A 39 21.93 -13.86 4.09
CA ASN A 39 20.75 -14.12 4.94
C ASN A 39 19.53 -13.30 4.48
N LEU A 40 19.73 -12.01 4.18
CA LEU A 40 18.64 -11.15 3.69
C LEU A 40 18.14 -11.60 2.31
N ARG A 41 19.08 -12.03 1.45
CA ARG A 41 18.75 -12.52 0.11
C ARG A 41 17.91 -13.79 0.20
N GLU A 42 18.27 -14.74 1.06
CA GLU A 42 17.49 -15.96 1.28
C GLU A 42 16.07 -15.65 1.75
N ILE A 43 15.92 -14.71 2.70
CA ILE A 43 14.61 -14.24 3.16
C ILE A 43 13.80 -13.66 2.02
N LEU A 44 14.37 -12.74 1.22
CA LEU A 44 13.67 -12.11 0.11
C LEU A 44 13.27 -13.12 -0.99
N LEU A 45 14.07 -14.17 -1.21
CA LEU A 45 13.78 -15.23 -2.18
C LEU A 45 12.71 -16.21 -1.71
N ALA A 46 12.50 -16.31 -0.39
CA ALA A 46 11.53 -17.20 0.24
C ALA A 46 10.11 -16.64 0.27
N ILE A 47 9.94 -15.32 0.07
CA ILE A 47 8.63 -14.66 0.05
C ILE A 47 7.78 -15.24 -1.08
N GLN A 48 6.57 -15.68 -0.73
CA GLN A 48 5.58 -16.21 -1.67
C GLN A 48 4.51 -15.16 -1.99
N SER A 49 3.78 -15.38 -3.09
CA SER A 49 2.61 -14.59 -3.44
C SER A 49 1.56 -14.58 -2.31
N ASP A 50 1.31 -15.74 -1.70
CA ASP A 50 0.32 -15.88 -0.62
C ASP A 50 0.67 -15.09 0.64
N ASP A 51 1.97 -14.91 0.93
CA ASP A 51 2.42 -14.10 2.07
C ASP A 51 2.08 -12.62 1.84
N LEU A 52 2.25 -12.13 0.60
CA LEU A 52 1.84 -10.77 0.24
C LEU A 52 0.32 -10.62 0.29
N CYS A 53 -0.44 -11.60 -0.22
CA CYS A 53 -1.90 -11.58 -0.13
C CYS A 53 -2.36 -11.49 1.34
N ARG A 54 -1.82 -12.33 2.22
CA ARG A 54 -2.15 -12.32 3.66
C ARG A 54 -1.78 -10.99 4.32
N TYR A 55 -0.59 -10.48 4.06
CA TYR A 55 -0.15 -9.18 4.59
C TYR A 55 -1.08 -8.04 4.17
N PHE A 56 -1.38 -7.95 2.87
CA PHE A 56 -2.21 -6.85 2.37
C PHE A 56 -3.68 -7.02 2.75
N ASN A 57 -4.18 -8.25 2.90
CA ASN A 57 -5.50 -8.49 3.49
C ASN A 57 -5.55 -7.99 4.94
N GLU A 58 -4.52 -8.27 5.73
CA GLU A 58 -4.43 -7.77 7.10
C GLU A 58 -4.39 -6.24 7.14
N LEU A 59 -3.67 -5.59 6.22
CA LEU A 59 -3.68 -4.13 6.09
C LEU A 59 -5.05 -3.57 5.69
N ALA A 60 -5.80 -4.25 4.83
CA ALA A 60 -7.05 -3.74 4.26
C ALA A 60 -8.27 -4.06 5.12
N TYR A 61 -8.38 -5.30 5.59
CA TYR A 61 -9.52 -5.88 6.30
C TYR A 61 -9.25 -6.08 7.81
N GLY A 62 -7.99 -6.03 8.26
CA GLY A 62 -7.59 -6.36 9.63
C GLY A 62 -7.43 -7.85 9.90
N ILE A 63 -7.61 -8.68 8.86
CA ILE A 63 -7.57 -10.15 8.91
C ILE A 63 -6.87 -10.70 7.67
N GLN A 64 -6.12 -11.79 7.83
CA GLN A 64 -5.30 -12.35 6.73
C GLN A 64 -6.11 -13.09 5.66
N ILE A 65 -7.25 -13.66 6.06
CA ILE A 65 -8.12 -14.47 5.21
C ILE A 65 -9.55 -13.91 5.35
N PRO A 66 -9.89 -12.84 4.61
CA PRO A 66 -11.22 -12.26 4.66
C PRO A 66 -12.25 -13.21 4.03
N GLY A 67 -13.39 -13.33 4.70
CA GLY A 67 -14.59 -13.98 4.19
C GLY A 67 -15.44 -13.06 3.31
N PRO A 68 -16.55 -13.59 2.76
CA PRO A 68 -17.42 -12.84 1.84
C PRO A 68 -18.08 -11.59 2.47
N ASP A 69 -18.30 -11.61 3.78
CA ASP A 69 -18.98 -10.55 4.52
C ASP A 69 -18.02 -9.52 5.10
N ASP A 70 -16.70 -9.76 5.03
CA ASP A 70 -15.71 -8.83 5.52
C ASP A 70 -15.56 -7.63 4.58
N ARG A 71 -15.15 -6.49 5.15
CA ARG A 71 -15.03 -5.22 4.42
C ARG A 71 -13.65 -4.60 4.60
N PRO A 72 -13.05 -4.03 3.54
CA PRO A 72 -11.72 -3.45 3.61
C PRO A 72 -11.80 -2.02 4.19
N THR A 73 -11.95 -1.93 5.51
CA THR A 73 -12.18 -0.68 6.22
C THR A 73 -10.92 -0.02 6.75
N LEU A 74 -9.73 -0.62 6.56
CA LEU A 74 -8.47 -0.15 7.16
C LEU A 74 -7.48 0.45 6.15
N LYS A 75 -7.46 -0.03 4.90
CA LYS A 75 -6.56 0.51 3.86
C LYS A 75 -7.20 0.44 2.48
N ARG A 76 -6.96 1.49 1.68
CA ARG A 76 -7.47 1.62 0.31
C ARG A 76 -6.62 0.89 -0.73
N ALA A 77 -7.24 0.51 -1.85
CA ALA A 77 -6.61 -0.15 -2.98
C ALA A 77 -5.38 0.61 -3.51
N ASN A 78 -5.46 1.94 -3.63
CA ASN A 78 -4.33 2.78 -4.07
C ASN A 78 -3.17 2.77 -3.05
N GLY A 79 -3.48 2.79 -1.75
CA GLY A 79 -2.47 2.64 -0.71
C GLY A 79 -1.80 1.27 -0.75
N ILE A 80 -2.56 0.22 -1.03
CA ILE A 80 -2.02 -1.14 -1.20
C ILE A 80 -1.15 -1.21 -2.47
N LEU A 81 -1.55 -0.57 -3.58
CA LEU A 81 -0.74 -0.48 -4.80
C LEU A 81 0.61 0.21 -4.55
N PHE A 82 0.60 1.29 -3.76
CA PHE A 82 1.82 1.98 -3.37
C PHE A 82 2.74 1.09 -2.53
N ASP A 83 2.19 0.42 -1.50
CA ASP A 83 2.98 -0.48 -0.66
C ASP A 83 3.54 -1.66 -1.46
N LYS A 84 2.73 -2.23 -2.37
CA LYS A 84 3.16 -3.25 -3.33
C LYS A 84 4.33 -2.77 -4.17
N LYS A 85 4.27 -1.54 -4.69
CA LYS A 85 5.36 -0.94 -5.48
C LYS A 85 6.63 -0.79 -4.63
N ALA A 86 6.50 -0.37 -3.38
CA ALA A 86 7.61 -0.26 -2.44
C ALA A 86 8.29 -1.62 -2.19
N ILE A 87 7.52 -2.67 -1.90
CA ILE A 87 8.05 -4.03 -1.70
C ILE A 87 8.68 -4.56 -2.99
N SER A 88 8.03 -4.34 -4.13
CA SER A 88 8.51 -4.80 -5.44
C SER A 88 9.87 -4.21 -5.81
N TRP A 89 10.18 -2.98 -5.36
CA TRP A 89 11.48 -2.36 -5.61
C TRP A 89 12.66 -3.20 -5.10
N TYR A 90 12.46 -3.95 -4.01
CA TYR A 90 13.48 -4.80 -3.39
C TYR A 90 13.47 -6.24 -3.90
N MET A 91 12.44 -6.64 -4.66
CA MET A 91 12.42 -7.94 -5.31
C MET A 91 13.41 -7.96 -6.47
N ARG A 92 14.32 -8.93 -6.49
CA ARG A 92 15.36 -9.04 -7.53
C ARG A 92 14.90 -9.74 -8.82
N ARG A 93 13.70 -10.32 -8.79
CA ARG A 93 13.13 -11.09 -9.90
C ARG A 93 12.24 -10.14 -10.71
N ASN A 94 12.43 -10.10 -12.02
CA ASN A 94 11.58 -9.31 -12.94
C ASN A 94 10.64 -10.19 -13.76
N ASN A 95 10.75 -11.52 -13.63
CA ASN A 95 9.86 -12.45 -14.30
C ASN A 95 8.51 -12.56 -13.59
N GLU A 96 7.48 -12.86 -14.37
CA GLU A 96 6.13 -13.12 -13.89
C GLU A 96 6.13 -14.27 -12.87
N TRP A 97 5.17 -14.24 -11.95
CA TRP A 97 4.97 -15.29 -10.96
C TRP A 97 4.33 -16.51 -11.61
N ASP A 98 5.04 -17.63 -11.61
CA ASP A 98 4.53 -18.92 -12.04
C ASP A 98 3.72 -19.57 -10.91
N LEU A 99 2.46 -19.88 -11.18
CA LEU A 99 1.54 -20.50 -10.22
C LEU A 99 1.85 -21.99 -9.98
N VAL A 100 2.47 -22.68 -10.94
CA VAL A 100 2.78 -24.11 -10.86
C VAL A 100 4.09 -24.31 -10.12
N ASP A 101 5.10 -23.53 -10.49
CA ASP A 101 6.45 -23.65 -9.95
C ASP A 101 6.69 -22.80 -8.70
N GLU A 102 5.75 -21.92 -8.32
CA GLU A 102 5.84 -20.96 -7.21
C GLU A 102 7.14 -20.14 -7.26
N LYS A 103 7.48 -19.69 -8.46
CA LYS A 103 8.72 -18.98 -8.77
C LYS A 103 8.47 -17.68 -9.52
N GLY A 104 9.44 -16.78 -9.45
CA GLY A 104 9.37 -15.46 -10.06
C GLY A 104 9.12 -14.36 -9.04
N ASN A 105 8.64 -13.22 -9.50
CA ASN A 105 8.40 -12.08 -8.62
C ASN A 105 7.01 -12.19 -7.95
N PRO A 106 6.93 -12.42 -6.63
CA PRO A 106 5.64 -12.60 -5.96
C PRO A 106 4.77 -11.35 -6.02
N THR A 107 5.35 -10.15 -6.23
CA THR A 107 4.57 -8.92 -6.41
C THR A 107 3.88 -8.81 -7.76
N ILE A 108 4.22 -9.66 -8.75
CA ILE A 108 3.59 -9.63 -10.08
C ILE A 108 2.42 -10.64 -10.16
N SER A 109 2.20 -11.44 -9.11
CA SER A 109 1.23 -12.53 -9.15
C SER A 109 -0.20 -12.09 -9.47
N LEU A 110 -0.89 -12.95 -10.23
CA LEU A 110 -2.30 -12.76 -10.56
C LEU A 110 -3.17 -12.74 -9.29
N ALA A 111 -2.86 -13.58 -8.31
CA ALA A 111 -3.58 -13.65 -7.04
C ALA A 111 -3.53 -12.31 -6.28
N LEU A 112 -2.34 -11.71 -6.15
CA LEU A 112 -2.17 -10.43 -5.49
C LEU A 112 -2.91 -9.30 -6.26
N ASN A 113 -2.77 -9.28 -7.58
CA ASN A 113 -3.46 -8.29 -8.41
C ASN A 113 -4.99 -8.41 -8.30
N ASN A 114 -5.52 -9.64 -8.26
CA ASN A 114 -6.95 -9.88 -8.09
C ASN A 114 -7.44 -9.49 -6.70
N MET A 115 -6.64 -9.70 -5.66
CA MET A 115 -6.98 -9.25 -4.31
C MET A 115 -7.11 -7.72 -4.26
N ILE A 116 -6.14 -6.99 -4.81
CA ILE A 116 -6.19 -5.51 -4.85
C ILE A 116 -7.42 -5.01 -5.63
N LYS A 117 -7.76 -5.67 -6.75
CA LYS A 117 -8.96 -5.37 -7.53
C LYS A 117 -10.26 -5.64 -6.77
N GLN A 118 -10.27 -6.54 -5.78
CA GLN A 118 -11.46 -6.79 -4.95
C GLN A 118 -11.71 -5.70 -3.91
N VAL A 119 -10.67 -4.96 -3.49
CA VAL A 119 -10.80 -3.85 -2.53
C VAL A 119 -11.52 -2.66 -3.16
N ALA A 120 -11.17 -2.28 -4.40
CA ALA A 120 -11.67 -1.07 -5.04
C ALA A 120 -13.21 -0.96 -5.18
N PRO A 121 -13.97 -2.02 -5.52
CA PRO A 121 -15.43 -1.95 -5.57
C PRO A 121 -16.10 -1.62 -4.24
N TRP A 122 -15.51 -2.02 -3.09
CA TRP A 122 -16.06 -1.68 -1.78
C TRP A 122 -15.92 -0.18 -1.48
N GLU A 123 -14.83 0.44 -1.92
CA GLU A 123 -14.63 1.88 -1.82
C GLU A 123 -15.66 2.66 -2.63
N LEU A 124 -15.90 2.23 -3.88
CA LEU A 124 -16.88 2.85 -4.78
C LEU A 124 -18.32 2.75 -4.24
N ARG A 125 -18.63 1.70 -3.48
CA ARG A 125 -19.95 1.48 -2.85
C ARG A 125 -20.11 2.19 -1.50
N GLY A 126 -19.06 2.81 -0.97
CA GLY A 126 -19.10 3.40 0.36
C GLY A 126 -19.10 2.36 1.49
N GLU A 127 -18.55 1.18 1.25
CA GLU A 127 -18.41 0.12 2.27
C GLU A 127 -16.93 -0.17 2.58
N GLY A 128 -16.02 0.67 2.09
CA GLY A 128 -14.58 0.62 2.36
C GLY A 128 -14.12 1.72 3.33
N LEU A 129 -12.80 1.86 3.49
CA LEU A 129 -12.18 2.83 4.41
C LEU A 129 -12.76 4.26 4.32
N THR A 130 -13.12 4.76 3.13
CA THR A 130 -13.58 6.15 3.00
C THR A 130 -14.85 6.45 3.80
N VAL A 131 -15.84 5.55 3.82
CA VAL A 131 -17.04 5.79 4.65
C VAL A 131 -16.71 5.71 6.11
N HIS A 132 -15.82 4.80 6.52
CA HIS A 132 -15.40 4.72 7.91
C HIS A 132 -14.55 5.93 8.36
N LEU A 133 -13.80 6.55 7.45
CA LEU A 133 -13.13 7.83 7.70
C LEU A 133 -14.16 8.97 7.79
N ILE A 134 -15.19 8.96 6.97
CA ILE A 134 -16.29 9.94 7.02
C ILE A 134 -17.07 9.84 8.34
N GLU A 135 -17.46 8.64 8.78
CA GLU A 135 -18.09 8.42 10.09
C GLU A 135 -17.20 8.92 11.24
N ARG A 136 -15.88 8.64 11.15
CA ARG A 136 -14.91 9.15 12.13
C ARG A 136 -14.76 10.66 12.10
N LEU A 137 -14.91 11.29 10.94
CA LEU A 137 -14.87 12.74 10.76
C LEU A 137 -16.15 13.43 11.27
N ASP A 138 -17.29 12.76 11.17
CA ASP A 138 -18.58 13.26 11.66
C ASP A 138 -18.66 13.23 13.21
N ASP A 139 -18.05 12.21 13.83
CA ASP A 139 -18.13 12.01 15.28
C ASP A 139 -17.09 12.79 16.13
N ARG A 140 -15.89 13.16 15.63
CA ARG A 140 -14.86 13.89 16.44
C ARG A 140 -13.85 14.75 15.64
N ALA A 141 -13.88 16.06 15.95
CA ALA A 141 -12.77 17.02 16.21
C ALA A 141 -11.42 16.97 15.44
N ASP A 142 -11.03 18.15 14.92
CA ASP A 142 -9.74 18.61 14.40
C ASP A 142 -9.16 17.83 13.18
N PRO A 143 -9.29 18.40 11.96
CA PRO A 143 -8.70 17.90 10.72
C PRO A 143 -7.19 17.64 10.78
N SER A 144 -6.47 18.22 11.75
CA SER A 144 -5.03 18.02 11.93
C SER A 144 -4.65 16.59 12.37
N THR A 145 -5.61 15.80 12.88
CA THR A 145 -5.42 14.40 13.28
C THR A 145 -5.75 13.38 12.19
N LEU A 146 -6.16 13.85 11.01
CA LEU A 146 -6.34 13.00 9.83
C LEU A 146 -5.02 12.29 9.52
N ILE A 147 -5.01 10.97 9.66
CA ILE A 147 -3.87 10.14 9.26
C ILE A 147 -3.78 10.21 7.73
N LEU A 148 -3.01 11.17 7.24
CA LEU A 148 -2.66 11.39 5.83
C LEU A 148 -2.05 10.14 5.17
N GLU A 149 -1.61 9.14 5.95
CA GLU A 149 -1.16 7.85 5.41
C GLU A 149 -2.26 7.13 4.61
N CYS A 150 -3.53 7.46 4.81
CA CYS A 150 -4.64 6.89 4.06
C CYS A 150 -4.85 7.56 2.69
N MET A 151 -4.21 8.70 2.41
CA MET A 151 -4.45 9.57 1.25
C MET A 151 -3.46 9.39 0.08
N PHE A 152 -2.56 8.41 0.12
CA PHE A 152 -1.58 8.22 -0.96
C PHE A 152 -2.24 7.79 -2.28
N THR A 153 -1.84 8.46 -3.35
CA THR A 153 -2.04 7.99 -4.73
C THR A 153 -1.15 6.78 -5.01
N ALA A 154 -1.46 5.97 -6.03
CA ALA A 154 -0.62 4.83 -6.41
C ALA A 154 0.85 5.23 -6.73
N ASN A 155 1.08 6.53 -6.99
CA ASN A 155 2.38 7.11 -7.29
C ASN A 155 3.14 7.61 -6.04
N GLY A 156 2.54 7.53 -4.85
CA GLY A 156 3.16 7.95 -3.59
C GLY A 156 3.07 9.43 -3.28
N GLN A 157 2.43 10.22 -4.14
CA GLN A 157 2.17 11.63 -3.84
C GLN A 157 0.98 11.71 -2.86
N THR A 158 1.08 12.59 -1.86
CA THR A 158 -0.07 13.09 -1.08
C THR A 158 -0.69 14.26 -1.85
N SER A 159 -1.27 14.00 -3.03
CA SER A 159 -1.91 15.03 -3.85
C SER A 159 -3.33 14.61 -4.21
N ARG A 160 -4.15 15.60 -4.59
CA ARG A 160 -5.45 15.37 -5.22
C ARG A 160 -5.21 14.53 -6.48
N ASP A 161 -5.62 13.27 -6.44
CA ASP A 161 -5.47 12.39 -7.60
C ASP A 161 -6.49 12.75 -8.67
N ASP A 162 -6.11 13.58 -9.64
CA ASP A 162 -6.99 14.01 -10.73
C ASP A 162 -7.52 12.83 -11.58
N GLN A 163 -6.98 11.61 -11.39
CA GLN A 163 -7.46 10.38 -12.02
C GLN A 163 -8.48 9.58 -11.19
N LEU A 164 -8.84 10.03 -9.98
CA LEU A 164 -10.03 9.57 -9.25
C LEU A 164 -11.27 9.97 -10.07
N LYS A 165 -11.68 9.12 -11.02
CA LYS A 165 -12.95 9.26 -11.75
C LYS A 165 -14.10 9.34 -10.76
N THR A 166 -14.51 10.57 -10.41
CA THR A 166 -15.78 10.87 -9.72
C THR A 166 -16.14 9.85 -8.65
N ASP A 167 -15.21 9.58 -7.73
CA ASP A 167 -15.47 8.63 -6.66
C ASP A 167 -16.56 9.19 -5.73
N TYR A 168 -17.46 8.31 -5.28
CA TYR A 168 -18.39 8.57 -4.18
C TYR A 168 -17.68 9.24 -2.98
N SER A 169 -16.47 8.76 -2.68
CA SER A 169 -15.50 9.32 -1.74
C SER A 169 -15.23 10.81 -1.91
N ARG A 170 -15.08 11.31 -3.15
CA ARG A 170 -14.85 12.74 -3.42
C ARG A 170 -16.10 13.54 -3.11
N SER A 171 -17.25 13.12 -3.61
CA SER A 171 -18.54 13.79 -3.39
C SER A 171 -18.89 13.86 -1.91
N ALA A 172 -18.64 12.77 -1.17
CA ALA A 172 -18.96 12.67 0.25
C ALA A 172 -17.94 13.42 1.15
N LEU A 173 -16.66 13.49 0.77
CA LEU A 173 -15.68 14.31 1.49
C LEU A 173 -15.90 15.81 1.26
N THR A 174 -16.30 16.23 0.04
CA THR A 174 -16.62 17.65 -0.23
C THR A 174 -17.85 18.15 0.54
N SER A 175 -18.72 17.26 1.02
CA SER A 175 -19.83 17.66 1.91
C SER A 175 -19.42 17.83 3.37
N ILE A 176 -18.19 17.45 3.75
CA ILE A 176 -17.72 17.42 5.16
C ILE A 176 -16.59 18.42 5.41
N VAL A 177 -15.65 18.58 4.47
CA VAL A 177 -14.53 19.53 4.59
C VAL A 177 -14.46 20.39 3.33
N ALA A 178 -14.34 21.70 3.50
CA ALA A 178 -14.25 22.62 2.39
C ALA A 178 -12.93 22.40 1.62
N PRO A 179 -12.92 22.39 0.27
CA PRO A 179 -11.75 22.06 -0.52
C PRO A 179 -10.50 22.92 -0.22
N ASP A 180 -10.69 24.13 0.26
CA ASP A 180 -9.71 25.14 0.62
C ASP A 180 -9.07 24.93 2.00
N GLU A 181 -9.67 24.11 2.87
CA GLU A 181 -9.13 23.75 4.18
C GLU A 181 -8.17 22.54 4.11
N PHE A 182 -8.01 21.93 2.94
CA PHE A 182 -7.17 20.74 2.75
C PHE A 182 -5.75 21.10 2.31
N GLU A 183 -4.83 21.29 3.25
CA GLU A 183 -3.39 21.41 2.95
C GLU A 183 -2.74 20.02 2.77
N ALA A 184 -2.43 19.67 1.53
CA ALA A 184 -1.63 18.51 1.19
C ALA A 184 -0.19 18.64 1.74
N ARG A 185 0.12 17.96 2.85
CA ARG A 185 1.49 17.88 3.35
C ARG A 185 2.27 16.79 2.62
N GLY A 186 2.90 17.17 1.51
CA GLY A 186 3.92 16.38 0.82
C GLY A 186 3.88 16.51 -0.70
N SER A 187 4.85 17.22 -1.28
CA SER A 187 5.14 17.07 -2.70
C SER A 187 6.13 15.93 -2.87
N VAL A 188 5.74 14.84 -3.54
CA VAL A 188 6.71 13.94 -4.15
C VAL A 188 6.99 14.49 -5.54
N PRO A 189 8.22 14.95 -5.87
CA PRO A 189 8.51 15.51 -7.18
C PRO A 189 8.19 14.51 -8.29
N ASP A 190 7.60 15.04 -9.37
CA ASP A 190 6.98 14.30 -10.47
C ASP A 190 7.83 13.14 -10.98
N ILE A 191 7.29 11.92 -10.86
CA ILE A 191 7.85 10.74 -11.50
C ILE A 191 7.49 10.84 -12.98
N ALA A 192 8.47 11.27 -13.76
CA ALA A 192 8.50 11.07 -15.19
C ALA A 192 8.16 9.61 -15.52
N ILE A 193 7.29 9.47 -16.50
CA ILE A 193 6.86 8.24 -17.16
C ILE A 193 8.08 7.34 -17.42
N ILE A 194 8.14 6.20 -16.72
CA ILE A 194 8.93 5.03 -17.13
C ILE A 194 7.87 3.91 -17.15
N GLY A 195 7.16 3.69 -18.25
CA GLY A 195 7.72 3.17 -19.48
C GLY A 195 7.88 1.66 -19.34
N LEU A 196 6.75 0.95 -19.53
CA LEU A 196 6.56 -0.49 -19.80
C LEU A 196 7.55 -1.50 -19.19
#